data_AF-A0A970CSB6-F1
#
_entry.id   AF-A0A970CSB6-F1
#
_cell.length_a   1.000
_cell.length_b   1.000
_cell.length_c   1.000
_cell.angle_alpha   90.00
_cell.angle_beta   90.00
_cell.angle_gamma   90.00
#
_symmetry.space_group_name_H-M   'P 1'
#
loop_
_entity.id
_entity.type
_entity.pdbx_description
1 polymer ?
#
loop_
_entity_poly.entity_id
_entity_poly.type
_entity_poly.pdbx_seq_one_letter_code
_entity_poly.pdbx_strand_id
1 'polypeptide(L)'
;MSTKRRGANKSNKAGIFGISVVVILLAFFLYTQIDSRGTELEKLRQQEAALQSKYDDEISRAKELEEKRIYVKTKRYVEEVAKQLGLVYPDEIIYKPKN
;
A
#
# COMPACT_ATOMS: atom_id res chain seq x y z
N MET A 1 13.42 84.30 7.30
CA MET A 1 14.68 83.57 7.09
C MET A 1 14.63 82.28 7.88
N SER A 2 15.08 81.16 7.27
CA SER A 2 15.30 79.82 7.83
C SER A 2 14.09 78.87 8.02
N THR A 3 13.88 78.02 7.01
CA THR A 3 13.22 76.72 7.12
C THR A 3 14.27 75.64 7.44
N LYS A 4 14.17 74.93 8.56
CA LYS A 4 15.00 73.73 8.80
C LYS A 4 14.11 72.51 8.99
N ARG A 5 14.11 71.66 7.95
CA ARG A 5 13.32 70.42 7.85
C ARG A 5 13.91 69.34 8.76
N ARG A 6 12.99 68.59 9.39
CA ARG A 6 13.21 67.48 10.32
C ARG A 6 14.07 66.39 9.70
N GLY A 7 15.17 66.04 10.36
CA GLY A 7 16.00 64.90 10.00
C GLY A 7 15.21 63.60 10.16
N ALA A 8 15.01 62.89 9.06
CA ALA A 8 14.34 61.60 9.06
C ALA A 8 15.28 60.54 9.68
N ASN A 9 14.82 59.89 10.74
CA ASN A 9 15.44 58.70 11.32
C ASN A 9 15.45 57.56 10.28
N LYS A 10 16.52 57.53 9.47
CA LYS A 10 16.77 56.51 8.43
C LYS A 10 17.50 55.26 8.95
N SER A 11 17.92 55.25 10.22
CA SER A 11 18.81 54.22 10.80
C SER A 11 18.15 52.88 11.08
N ASN A 12 16.82 52.82 11.23
CA ASN A 12 16.13 51.58 11.63
C ASN A 12 15.59 50.79 10.43
N LYS A 13 15.48 51.43 9.25
CA LYS A 13 14.93 50.80 8.04
C LYS A 13 15.86 49.74 7.45
N ALA A 14 17.18 49.95 7.56
CA ALA A 14 18.18 49.00 7.08
C ALA A 14 18.17 47.70 7.92
N GLY A 15 18.04 47.81 9.26
CA GLY A 15 17.91 46.66 10.14
C GLY A 15 16.60 45.88 9.91
N ILE A 16 15.48 46.59 9.75
CA ILE A 16 14.18 45.98 9.42
C ILE A 16 14.24 45.23 8.08
N PHE A 17 14.90 45.80 7.07
CA PHE A 17 15.09 45.14 5.78
C PHE A 17 15.91 43.85 5.92
N GLY A 18 17.01 43.88 6.68
CA GLY A 18 17.81 42.69 6.98
C GLY A 18 16.99 41.59 7.66
N ILE A 19 16.19 41.94 8.67
CA ILE A 19 15.31 40.99 9.37
C ILE A 19 14.26 40.41 8.41
N SER A 20 13.64 41.22 7.56
CA SER A 20 12.65 40.73 6.59
C SER A 20 13.22 39.71 5.61
N VAL A 21 14.47 39.91 5.16
CA VAL A 21 15.16 38.96 4.27
C VAL A 21 15.38 37.63 4.97
N VAL A 22 15.83 37.65 6.23
CA VAL A 22 16.03 36.43 7.03
C VAL A 22 14.71 35.69 7.23
N VAL A 23 13.62 36.39 7.53
CA VAL A 23 12.29 35.78 7.69
C VAL A 23 11.79 35.14 6.39
N ILE A 24 11.99 35.80 5.24
CA ILE A 24 11.61 35.27 3.93
C ILE A 24 12.42 34.01 3.59
N LEU A 25 13.73 34.00 3.86
CA LEU A 25 14.58 32.83 3.63
C LEU A 25 14.18 31.64 4.50
N LEU A 26 13.84 31.89 5.78
CA LEU A 26 13.34 30.85 6.68
C LEU A 26 11.97 30.32 6.21
N ALA A 27 11.05 31.19 5.79
CA ALA A 27 9.75 30.79 5.26
C ALA A 27 9.89 29.93 3.99
N PHE A 28 10.82 30.29 3.09
CA PHE A 28 11.13 29.52 1.90
C PHE A 28 11.70 28.13 2.24
N PHE A 29 12.63 28.06 3.21
CA PHE A 29 13.21 26.78 3.67
C PHE A 29 12.18 25.85 4.32
N LEU A 30 11.24 26.41 5.09
CA LEU A 30 10.15 25.64 5.68
C LEU A 30 9.14 25.17 4.61
N TYR A 31 8.86 26.00 3.60
CA TYR A 31 7.96 25.65 2.50
C TYR A 31 8.45 24.42 1.72
N THR A 32 9.75 24.35 1.39
CA THR A 32 10.31 23.20 0.66
C THR A 32 10.32 21.91 1.49
N GLN A 33 10.42 22.01 2.82
CA GLN A 33 10.46 20.84 3.71
C GLN A 33 9.06 20.23 3.98
N ILE A 34 7.99 21.00 3.82
CA ILE A 34 6.62 20.51 3.98
C ILE A 34 6.23 19.57 2.84
N ASP A 35 6.67 19.87 1.62
CA ASP A 35 6.35 19.08 0.42
C ASP A 35 6.89 17.65 0.51
N SER A 36 8.10 17.47 1.05
CA SER A 36 8.71 16.13 1.15
C SER A 36 7.98 15.21 2.12
N ARG A 37 7.38 15.72 3.21
CA ARG A 37 6.68 14.91 4.22
C ARG A 37 5.31 14.42 3.77
N GLY A 38 4.62 15.19 2.92
CA GLY A 38 3.35 14.76 2.33
C GLY A 38 3.52 13.52 1.45
N THR A 39 4.61 13.48 0.68
CA THR A 39 4.93 12.34 -0.20
C THR A 39 5.28 11.07 0.57
N GLU A 40 5.87 11.20 1.76
CA GLU A 40 6.26 10.06 2.59
C GLU A 40 5.02 9.38 3.22
N LEU A 41 4.06 10.18 3.68
CA LEU A 41 2.78 9.68 4.20
C LEU A 41 1.95 8.97 3.12
N GLU A 42 1.90 9.50 1.89
CA GLU A 42 1.24 8.79 0.78
C GLU A 42 1.95 7.49 0.40
N LYS A 43 3.28 7.48 0.34
CA LYS A 43 4.05 6.26 0.08
C LYS A 43 3.80 5.20 1.13
N LEU A 44 3.78 5.58 2.41
CA LEU A 44 3.47 4.66 3.51
C LEU A 44 2.06 4.09 3.39
N ARG A 45 1.06 4.93 3.08
CA ARG A 45 -0.31 4.47 2.83
C ARG A 45 -0.42 3.51 1.64
N GLN A 46 0.28 3.80 0.55
CA GLN A 46 0.30 2.92 -0.62
C GLN A 46 0.98 1.58 -0.30
N GLN A 47 2.08 1.60 0.46
CA GLN A 47 2.75 0.39 0.92
C GLN A 47 1.88 -0.44 1.85
N GLU A 48 1.18 0.21 2.80
CA GLU A 48 0.24 -0.44 3.71
C GLU A 48 -0.90 -1.11 2.95
N ALA A 49 -1.53 -0.39 2.01
CA ALA A 49 -2.60 -0.95 1.16
C ALA A 49 -2.10 -2.13 0.31
N ALA A 50 -0.89 -2.03 -0.25
CA ALA A 50 -0.30 -3.11 -1.03
C ALA A 50 0.05 -4.34 -0.17
N LEU A 51 0.54 -4.12 1.06
CA LEU A 51 0.79 -5.21 2.01
C LEU A 51 -0.51 -5.88 2.45
N GLN A 52 -1.55 -5.09 2.72
CA GLN A 52 -2.86 -5.61 3.12
C GLN A 52 -3.48 -6.48 2.02
N SER A 53 -3.43 -6.02 0.76
CA SER A 53 -3.89 -6.81 -0.37
C SER A 53 -3.17 -8.16 -0.47
N LYS A 54 -1.83 -8.17 -0.33
CA LYS A 54 -1.05 -9.41 -0.35
C LYS A 54 -1.40 -10.34 0.80
N TYR A 55 -1.67 -9.79 1.97
CA TYR A 55 -2.06 -10.56 3.14
C TYR A 55 -3.42 -11.24 2.95
N ASP A 56 -4.40 -10.51 2.43
CA ASP A 56 -5.75 -11.03 2.18
C ASP A 56 -5.75 -12.09 1.07
N ASP A 57 -4.95 -11.90 0.03
CA ASP A 57 -4.74 -12.88 -1.04
C ASP A 57 -4.09 -14.17 -0.50
N GLU A 58 -3.05 -14.04 0.34
CA GLU A 58 -2.35 -15.19 0.91
C GLU A 58 -3.24 -15.96 1.90
N ILE A 59 -4.07 -15.27 2.69
CA ILE A 59 -5.09 -15.92 3.53
C ILE A 59 -6.09 -16.70 2.70
N SER A 60 -6.58 -16.10 1.61
CA SER A 60 -7.57 -16.74 0.73
C SER A 60 -6.96 -18.00 0.09
N ARG A 61 -5.73 -17.89 -0.40
CA ARG A 61 -4.97 -19.02 -0.93
C ARG A 61 -4.73 -20.11 0.11
N ALA A 62 -4.42 -19.74 1.36
CA ALA A 62 -4.22 -20.70 2.44
C ALA A 62 -5.50 -21.48 2.75
N LYS A 63 -6.66 -20.82 2.77
CA LYS A 63 -7.97 -21.48 2.94
C LYS A 63 -8.27 -22.46 1.81
N GLU A 64 -8.06 -22.05 0.56
CA GLU A 64 -8.26 -22.95 -0.60
C GLU A 64 -7.35 -24.19 -0.54
N LEU A 65 -6.10 -24.01 -0.11
CA LEU A 65 -5.16 -25.12 0.06
C LEU A 65 -5.59 -26.06 1.19
N GLU A 66 -6.14 -25.52 2.28
CA GLU A 66 -6.69 -26.32 3.37
C GLU A 66 -7.90 -27.15 2.91
N GLU A 67 -8.84 -26.53 2.19
CA GLU A 67 -9.99 -27.24 1.61
C GLU A 67 -9.56 -28.35 0.65
N LYS A 68 -8.61 -28.07 -0.25
CA LYS A 68 -8.02 -29.09 -1.14
C LYS A 68 -7.35 -30.20 -0.35
N ARG A 69 -6.61 -29.87 0.71
CA ARG A 69 -5.95 -30.87 1.58
C ARG A 69 -6.96 -31.77 2.27
N ILE A 70 -8.12 -31.25 2.65
CA ILE A 70 -9.21 -32.04 3.22
C ILE A 70 -9.83 -32.91 2.12
N TYR A 71 -10.15 -32.35 0.95
CA TYR A 71 -10.77 -33.04 -0.17
C TYR A 71 -10.00 -34.30 -0.60
N VAL A 72 -8.68 -34.19 -0.80
CA VAL A 72 -7.85 -35.33 -1.22
C VAL A 72 -7.75 -36.44 -0.18
N LYS A 73 -8.08 -36.16 1.09
CA LYS A 73 -8.15 -37.17 2.15
C LYS A 73 -9.51 -37.85 2.25
N THR A 74 -10.52 -37.37 1.51
CA THR A 74 -11.86 -37.96 1.55
C THR A 74 -11.94 -39.24 0.73
N LYS A 75 -12.90 -40.11 1.09
CA LYS A 75 -13.21 -41.33 0.32
C LYS A 75 -13.63 -41.02 -1.12
N ARG A 76 -14.31 -39.88 -1.35
CA ARG A 76 -14.73 -39.44 -2.69
C ARG A 76 -13.56 -39.26 -3.64
N TYR A 77 -12.47 -38.63 -3.18
CA TYR A 77 -11.26 -38.49 -3.99
C TYR A 77 -10.64 -39.85 -4.33
N VAL A 78 -10.60 -40.77 -3.36
CA VAL A 78 -10.12 -42.15 -3.58
C VAL A 78 -10.99 -42.88 -4.61
N GLU A 79 -12.31 -42.76 -4.52
CA GLU A 79 -13.25 -43.35 -5.48
C GLU A 79 -13.13 -42.74 -6.88
N GLU A 80 -12.96 -41.41 -7.00
CA GLU A 80 -12.75 -40.73 -8.28
C GLU A 80 -11.45 -41.19 -8.96
N VAL A 81 -10.36 -41.23 -8.20
CA VAL A 81 -9.05 -41.71 -8.69
C VAL A 81 -9.13 -43.20 -9.04
N ALA A 82 -9.78 -44.03 -8.22
CA ALA A 82 -9.99 -45.44 -8.49
C ALA A 82 -10.78 -45.67 -9.78
N LYS A 83 -11.89 -44.95 -9.98
CA LYS A 83 -12.71 -45.00 -11.20
C LYS A 83 -11.93 -44.58 -12.43
N GLN A 84 -11.07 -43.56 -12.34
CA GLN A 84 -10.15 -43.18 -13.42
C GLN A 84 -9.14 -44.28 -13.77
N LEU A 85 -8.69 -45.04 -12.77
CA LEU A 85 -7.82 -46.21 -12.94
C LEU A 85 -8.58 -47.49 -13.37
N GLY A 86 -9.90 -47.41 -13.54
CA GLY A 86 -10.74 -48.56 -13.89
C GLY A 86 -10.97 -49.54 -12.74
N LEU A 87 -10.66 -49.14 -11.50
CA LEU A 87 -10.93 -49.88 -10.28
C LEU A 87 -12.35 -49.55 -9.80
N VAL A 88 -13.14 -50.57 -9.53
CA VAL A 88 -14.52 -50.46 -9.01
C VAL A 88 -14.68 -51.36 -7.81
N TYR A 89 -15.74 -51.15 -7.04
CA TYR A 89 -16.04 -52.03 -5.91
C TYR A 89 -16.38 -53.46 -6.41
N PRO A 90 -16.11 -54.50 -5.60
CA PRO A 90 -16.35 -55.90 -6.01
C PRO A 90 -17.80 -56.21 -6.41
N ASP A 91 -18.75 -55.41 -5.94
CA ASP A 91 -20.19 -55.48 -6.19
C ASP A 91 -20.68 -54.54 -7.31
N GLU A 92 -19.80 -53.73 -7.92
CA GLU A 92 -20.13 -52.83 -9.03
C GLU A 92 -19.75 -53.43 -10.40
N ILE A 93 -20.67 -53.38 -11.38
CA ILE A 93 -20.47 -53.90 -12.75
C ILE A 93 -20.25 -52.73 -13.72
N ILE A 94 -19.12 -52.72 -14.44
CA ILE A 94 -18.81 -51.68 -15.45
C ILE A 94 -19.52 -51.98 -16.78
N TYR A 95 -20.48 -51.14 -17.17
CA TYR A 95 -21.05 -51.14 -18.52
C TYR A 95 -20.28 -50.17 -19.42
N LYS A 96 -19.52 -50.69 -20.39
CA LYS A 96 -18.94 -49.86 -21.47
C LYS A 96 -19.96 -49.75 -22.61
N PRO A 97 -20.24 -48.55 -23.15
CA PRO A 97 -21.11 -48.42 -24.31
C PRO A 97 -20.49 -49.16 -25.49
N LYS A 98 -21.29 -50.00 -26.15
CA LYS A 98 -20.89 -50.71 -27.36
C LYS A 98 -21.07 -49.74 -28.52
N ASN A 99 -19.98 -49.21 -29.04
CA ASN A 99 -19.96 -48.66 -30.40
C ASN A 99 -19.77 -49.83 -31.38
#